data_AF-A0A3C1YYU0-F1
#
_entry.id   AF-A0A3C1YYU0-F1
#
_cell.length_a   1.000
_cell.length_b   1.000
_cell.length_c   1.000
_cell.angle_alpha   90.00
_cell.angle_beta   90.00
_cell.angle_gamma   90.00
#
_symmetry.space_group_name_H-M   'P 1'
#
loop_
_entity.id
_entity.type
_entity.pdbx_description
1 polymer ?
#
loop_
_entity_poly.entity_id
_entity_poly.type
_entity_poly.pdbx_seq_one_letter_code
_entity_poly.pdbx_strand_id
1 'polypeptide(L)'
;MSGATAGPILEVKGSLPRDPRLYIRDHGTFLREALKDAARFHHERHIPRHFEPFARAKYGYTSRSERYQKLKKRRGLPDLVWSGRTRAVVTQSRQITGTQKQARLILRLPFKGGTGRLRVRGARLSAQQQNVLRIIAELQAIAADELKAVAGYVRDDYTRRANEPGTRYRIRKKG
;
A
#
# COMPACT_ATOMS: atom_id res chain seq x y z
N MET A 1 17.05 18.90 3.39
CA MET A 1 15.89 18.21 3.99
C MET A 1 16.10 16.71 3.84
N SER A 2 16.33 16.01 4.96
CA SER A 2 16.80 14.61 4.99
C SER A 2 15.66 13.66 4.62
N GLY A 3 15.69 13.15 3.38
CA GLY A 3 14.69 12.24 2.85
C GLY A 3 14.74 10.87 3.53
N ALA A 4 13.71 10.58 4.31
CA ALA A 4 13.46 9.24 4.82
C ALA A 4 12.87 8.36 3.71
N THR A 5 13.71 7.70 2.90
CA THR A 5 13.21 6.64 1.99
C THR A 5 13.22 5.30 2.73
N ALA A 6 12.21 5.14 3.59
CA ALA A 6 11.89 3.92 4.31
C ALA A 6 10.85 3.12 3.53
N GLY A 7 11.30 2.24 2.62
CA GLY A 7 10.45 1.28 1.91
C GLY A 7 9.37 1.88 0.99
N PRO A 8 8.59 1.04 0.29
CA PRO A 8 7.37 1.48 -0.37
C PRO A 8 6.37 2.01 0.65
N ILE A 9 5.90 3.22 0.43
CA ILE A 9 4.80 3.83 1.19
C ILE A 9 3.60 3.93 0.25
N LEU A 10 2.49 3.29 0.62
CA LEU A 10 1.22 3.40 -0.09
C LEU A 10 0.27 4.26 0.75
N GLU A 11 -0.27 5.32 0.15
CA GLU A 11 -1.24 6.19 0.80
C GLU A 11 -2.66 5.82 0.35
N VAL A 12 -3.47 5.33 1.29
CA VAL A 12 -4.92 5.20 1.09
C VAL A 12 -5.56 6.48 1.58
N LYS A 13 -6.16 7.25 0.67
CA LYS A 13 -6.87 8.49 0.96
C LYS A 13 -8.37 8.26 0.84
N GLY A 14 -9.14 8.87 1.73
CA GLY A 14 -10.58 8.83 1.66
C GLY A 14 -11.17 9.98 2.47
N SER A 15 -12.11 10.71 1.86
CA SER A 15 -13.05 11.55 2.60
C SER A 15 -14.43 10.93 2.45
N LEU A 16 -15.07 10.67 3.58
CA LEU A 16 -16.50 10.36 3.61
C LEU A 16 -17.23 11.57 4.19
N PRO A 17 -18.40 11.94 3.63
CA PRO A 17 -19.21 12.98 4.23
C PRO A 17 -19.54 12.59 5.67
N ARG A 18 -19.45 13.56 6.58
CA ARG A 18 -19.75 13.33 7.99
C ARG A 18 -21.20 12.89 8.13
N ASP A 19 -21.43 11.72 8.74
CA ASP A 19 -22.78 11.35 9.15
C ASP A 19 -23.28 12.35 10.21
N PRO A 20 -24.36 13.11 9.95
CA PRO A 20 -24.87 14.10 10.87
C PRO A 20 -25.40 13.51 12.19
N ARG A 21 -25.62 12.19 12.26
CA ARG A 21 -26.08 11.48 13.45
C ARG A 21 -24.93 11.18 14.41
N LEU A 22 -23.69 11.06 13.94
CA LEU A 22 -22.54 10.68 14.76
C LEU A 22 -21.90 11.90 15.45
N TYR A 23 -21.27 11.67 16.61
CA TYR A 23 -20.35 12.65 17.18
C TYR A 23 -19.11 12.80 16.29
N ILE A 24 -18.54 14.01 16.26
CA ILE A 24 -17.35 14.33 15.44
C ILE A 24 -16.18 13.40 15.78
N ARG A 25 -15.98 13.10 17.08
CA ARG A 25 -14.94 12.21 17.57
C ARG A 25 -15.13 10.76 17.07
N ASP A 26 -16.36 10.28 17.04
CA ASP A 26 -16.67 8.92 16.64
C ASP A 26 -16.54 8.76 15.12
N HIS A 27 -17.01 9.75 14.34
CA HIS A 27 -16.77 9.80 12.90
C HIS A 27 -15.27 9.75 12.57
N GLY A 28 -14.46 10.59 13.22
CA GLY A 28 -13.01 10.61 13.02
C GLY A 28 -12.33 9.29 13.41
N THR A 29 -12.77 8.67 14.50
CA THR A 29 -12.27 7.36 14.96
C THR A 29 -12.61 6.26 13.95
N PHE A 30 -13.88 6.16 13.54
CA PHE A 30 -14.34 5.13 12.61
C PHE A 30 -13.67 5.25 11.25
N LEU A 31 -13.52 6.49 10.74
CA LEU A 31 -12.85 6.72 9.48
C LEU A 31 -11.36 6.36 9.55
N ARG A 32 -10.68 6.69 10.67
CA ARG A 32 -9.28 6.29 10.88
C ARG A 32 -9.11 4.77 10.90
N GLU A 33 -9.96 4.05 11.64
CA GLU A 33 -9.85 2.59 11.70
C GLU A 33 -10.23 1.93 10.36
N ALA A 34 -11.27 2.43 9.68
CA ALA A 34 -11.64 1.95 8.33
C ALA A 34 -10.50 2.15 7.32
N LEU A 35 -9.81 3.29 7.34
CA LEU A 35 -8.64 3.53 6.49
C LEU A 35 -7.48 2.59 6.83
N LYS A 36 -7.24 2.30 8.12
CA LYS A 36 -6.19 1.35 8.55
C LYS A 36 -6.50 -0.07 8.11
N ASP A 37 -7.75 -0.51 8.25
CA ASP A 37 -8.14 -1.86 7.83
C ASP A 37 -8.22 -1.98 6.30
N ALA A 38 -8.56 -0.90 5.58
CA ALA A 38 -8.41 -0.86 4.12
C ALA A 38 -6.95 -0.97 3.66
N ALA A 39 -6.01 -0.34 4.36
CA ALA A 39 -4.58 -0.51 4.10
C ALA A 39 -4.11 -1.95 4.39
N ARG A 40 -4.69 -2.61 5.40
CA ARG A 40 -4.44 -4.03 5.69
C ARG A 40 -5.00 -4.93 4.59
N PHE A 41 -6.24 -4.71 4.19
CA PHE A 41 -6.88 -5.42 3.08
C PHE A 41 -6.06 -5.29 1.79
N HIS A 42 -5.57 -4.07 1.49
CA HIS A 42 -4.70 -3.83 0.35
C HIS A 42 -3.39 -4.63 0.44
N HIS A 43 -2.76 -4.66 1.62
CA HIS A 43 -1.59 -5.49 1.86
C HIS A 43 -1.85 -6.97 1.64
N GLU A 44 -2.92 -7.52 2.17
CA GLU A 44 -3.18 -8.96 2.13
C GLU A 44 -3.61 -9.45 0.75
N ARG A 45 -4.37 -8.62 0.02
CA ARG A 45 -5.01 -9.05 -1.23
C ARG A 45 -4.31 -8.58 -2.50
N HIS A 46 -3.71 -7.39 -2.47
CA HIS A 46 -3.14 -6.75 -3.65
C HIS A 46 -1.61 -6.84 -3.70
N ILE A 47 -0.91 -6.66 -2.58
CA ILE A 47 0.56 -6.75 -2.57
C ILE A 47 1.11 -8.09 -3.07
N PRO A 48 0.53 -9.27 -2.75
CA PRO A 48 0.99 -10.53 -3.33
C PRO A 48 0.88 -10.57 -4.86
N ARG A 49 -0.11 -9.88 -5.43
CA ARG A 49 -0.37 -9.85 -6.89
C ARG A 49 0.71 -9.13 -7.67
N HIS A 50 1.47 -8.22 -7.04
CA HIS A 50 2.63 -7.61 -7.66
C HIS A 50 3.71 -8.62 -8.05
N PHE A 51 3.71 -9.80 -7.43
CA PHE A 51 4.66 -10.87 -7.69
C PHE A 51 4.11 -11.96 -8.63
N GLU A 52 2.95 -11.76 -9.23
CA GLU A 52 2.34 -12.72 -10.15
C GLU A 52 2.74 -12.43 -11.62
N PRO A 53 2.64 -13.41 -12.54
CA PRO A 53 3.04 -13.22 -13.94
C PRO A 53 2.30 -12.08 -14.66
N PHE A 54 1.03 -11.85 -14.31
CA PHE A 54 0.21 -10.79 -14.91
C PHE A 54 0.52 -9.38 -14.37
N ALA A 55 1.33 -9.26 -13.32
CA ALA A 55 1.57 -8.00 -12.62
C ALA A 55 2.08 -6.90 -13.56
N ARG A 56 3.00 -7.25 -14.47
CA ARG A 56 3.54 -6.28 -15.44
C ARG A 56 2.46 -5.64 -16.29
N ALA A 57 1.52 -6.43 -16.80
CA ALA A 57 0.42 -5.93 -17.61
C ALA A 57 -0.58 -5.13 -16.76
N LYS A 58 -0.89 -5.60 -15.56
CA LYS A 58 -1.87 -4.96 -14.66
C LYS A 58 -1.40 -3.62 -14.11
N TYR A 59 -0.16 -3.55 -13.67
CA TYR A 59 0.40 -2.40 -12.94
C TYR A 59 1.27 -1.49 -13.82
N GLY A 60 1.45 -1.83 -15.11
CA GLY A 60 2.20 -1.01 -16.06
C GLY A 60 3.70 -0.93 -15.78
N TYR A 61 4.33 -2.04 -15.36
CA TYR A 61 5.76 -2.04 -15.05
C TYR A 61 6.62 -1.70 -16.27
N THR A 62 7.70 -0.95 -16.04
CA THR A 62 8.67 -0.65 -17.10
C THR A 62 9.38 -1.91 -17.57
N SER A 63 9.43 -2.12 -18.88
CA SER A 63 10.14 -3.25 -19.49
C SER A 63 11.61 -3.29 -19.05
N ARG A 64 12.06 -4.45 -18.56
CA ARG A 64 13.48 -4.72 -18.26
C ARG A 64 14.21 -5.16 -19.53
N SER A 65 15.54 -5.22 -19.52
CA SER A 65 16.30 -5.66 -20.69
C SER A 65 15.85 -7.03 -21.20
N GLU A 66 15.91 -7.26 -22.51
CA GLU A 66 15.49 -8.54 -23.10
C GLU A 66 16.23 -9.74 -22.49
N ARG A 67 17.53 -9.57 -22.22
CA ARG A 67 18.35 -10.59 -21.55
C ARG A 67 17.78 -10.96 -20.18
N TYR A 68 17.29 -9.98 -19.42
CA TYR A 68 16.65 -10.20 -18.12
C TYR A 68 15.34 -10.98 -18.28
N GLN A 69 14.49 -10.57 -19.21
CA GLN A 69 13.20 -11.22 -19.46
C GLN A 69 13.38 -12.67 -19.95
N LYS A 70 14.33 -12.92 -20.86
CA LYS A 70 14.69 -14.28 -21.32
C LYS A 70 15.17 -15.15 -20.15
N LEU A 71 16.03 -14.62 -19.28
CA LEU A 71 16.49 -15.34 -18.07
C LEU A 71 15.32 -15.68 -17.13
N LYS A 72 14.42 -14.72 -16.89
CA LYS A 72 13.24 -14.90 -16.03
C LYS A 72 12.28 -15.92 -16.57
N LYS A 73 11.95 -15.82 -17.86
CA LYS A 73 11.11 -16.78 -18.59
C LYS A 73 11.71 -18.19 -18.51
N ARG A 74 13.02 -18.33 -18.73
CA ARG A 74 13.73 -19.62 -18.60
C ARG A 74 13.65 -20.21 -17.18
N ARG A 75 13.58 -19.37 -16.14
CA ARG A 75 13.51 -19.79 -14.74
C ARG A 75 12.08 -19.88 -14.18
N GLY A 76 11.05 -19.56 -14.96
CA GLY A 76 9.67 -19.46 -14.48
C GLY A 76 9.47 -18.43 -13.36
N LEU A 77 10.33 -17.41 -13.28
CA LEU A 77 10.30 -16.43 -12.20
C LEU A 77 9.56 -15.15 -12.63
N PRO A 78 8.71 -14.57 -11.77
CA PRO A 78 8.10 -13.27 -11.99
C PRO A 78 9.13 -12.13 -12.07
N ASP A 79 8.75 -11.03 -12.74
CA ASP A 79 9.62 -9.88 -12.99
C ASP A 79 10.19 -9.25 -11.71
N LEU A 80 9.37 -9.13 -10.67
CA LEU A 80 9.76 -8.54 -9.37
C LEU A 80 10.47 -9.51 -8.42
N VAL A 81 10.52 -10.81 -8.73
CA VAL A 81 11.03 -11.84 -7.79
C VAL A 81 12.46 -12.21 -8.15
N TRP A 82 13.48 -11.61 -7.52
CA TRP A 82 14.88 -12.00 -7.78
C TRP A 82 15.30 -13.30 -7.09
N SER A 83 14.93 -13.50 -5.82
CA SER A 83 15.34 -14.65 -5.00
C SER A 83 14.21 -15.22 -4.11
N GLY A 84 12.96 -14.81 -4.30
CA GLY A 84 11.84 -15.14 -3.40
C GLY A 84 11.86 -14.37 -2.07
N ARG A 85 13.04 -13.99 -1.55
CA ARG A 85 13.17 -13.23 -0.30
C ARG A 85 12.43 -11.89 -0.33
N THR A 86 12.49 -11.16 -1.44
CA THR A 86 11.74 -9.91 -1.61
C THR A 86 10.24 -10.14 -1.51
N ARG A 87 9.72 -11.17 -2.20
CA ARG A 87 8.31 -11.57 -2.09
C ARG A 87 7.97 -11.88 -0.65
N ALA A 88 8.67 -12.83 -0.03
CA ALA A 88 8.42 -13.25 1.35
C ALA A 88 8.39 -12.08 2.33
N VAL A 89 9.41 -11.21 2.32
CA VAL A 89 9.48 -10.08 3.25
C VAL A 89 8.39 -9.06 2.97
N VAL A 90 8.13 -8.70 1.71
CA VAL A 90 7.11 -7.70 1.36
C VAL A 90 5.70 -8.20 1.66
N THR A 91 5.43 -9.49 1.44
CA THR A 91 4.12 -10.10 1.73
C THR A 91 3.92 -10.41 3.22
N GLN A 92 4.99 -10.58 4.01
CA GLN A 92 4.88 -10.86 5.45
C GLN A 92 4.96 -9.60 6.31
N SER A 93 5.76 -8.61 5.90
CA SER A 93 5.99 -7.41 6.71
C SER A 93 5.09 -6.26 6.26
N ARG A 94 4.42 -5.66 7.24
CA ARG A 94 3.66 -4.43 7.08
C ARG A 94 3.71 -3.61 8.35
N GLN A 95 3.78 -2.30 8.20
CA GLN A 95 3.46 -1.36 9.26
C GLN A 95 2.39 -0.42 8.74
N ILE A 96 1.28 -0.33 9.47
CA ILE A 96 0.14 0.50 9.09
C ILE A 96 0.04 1.64 10.09
N THR A 97 0.03 2.86 9.58
CA THR A 97 -0.23 4.08 10.36
C THR A 97 -1.39 4.81 9.73
N GLY A 98 -2.19 5.53 10.52
CA GLY A 98 -3.38 6.16 9.95
C GLY A 98 -3.91 7.32 10.76
N THR A 99 -4.59 8.20 10.05
CA THR A 99 -5.32 9.37 10.53
C THR A 99 -6.74 9.31 9.97
N GLN A 100 -7.62 10.21 10.40
CA GLN A 100 -8.97 10.32 9.83
C GLN A 100 -8.98 10.72 8.34
N LYS A 101 -7.86 11.14 7.75
CA LYS A 101 -7.78 11.58 6.34
C LYS A 101 -7.07 10.59 5.43
N GLN A 102 -6.13 9.84 5.99
CA GLN A 102 -5.27 8.93 5.22
C GLN A 102 -4.70 7.82 6.09
N ALA A 103 -4.49 6.66 5.50
CA ALA A 103 -3.66 5.59 6.03
C ALA A 103 -2.42 5.37 5.17
N ARG A 104 -1.31 5.06 5.82
CA ARG A 104 -0.02 4.74 5.21
C ARG A 104 0.34 3.30 5.51
N LEU A 105 0.54 2.53 4.45
CA LEU A 105 1.11 1.20 4.49
C LEU A 105 2.61 1.31 4.17
N ILE A 106 3.43 0.98 5.15
CA ILE A 106 4.90 1.01 5.07
C ILE A 106 5.38 -0.43 4.94
N LEU A 107 6.05 -0.75 3.83
CA LEU A 107 6.56 -2.08 3.53
C LEU A 107 8.06 -2.16 3.75
N ARG A 108 8.57 -3.33 4.15
CA ARG A 108 10.02 -3.55 4.26
C ARG A 108 10.55 -4.18 2.97
N LEU A 109 11.55 -3.56 2.36
CA LEU A 109 12.23 -4.10 1.19
C LEU A 109 13.63 -4.60 1.60
N PRO A 110 13.93 -5.90 1.46
CA PRO A 110 15.26 -6.41 1.79
C PRO A 110 16.26 -6.07 0.68
N PHE A 111 17.36 -5.41 1.02
CA PHE A 111 18.46 -5.13 0.09
C PHE A 111 19.67 -6.03 0.36
N LYS A 112 20.40 -6.43 -0.69
CA LYS A 112 21.68 -7.12 -0.55
C LYS A 112 22.71 -6.11 0.00
N GLY A 113 23.20 -6.34 1.22
CA GLY A 113 24.04 -5.39 1.98
C GLY A 113 23.44 -4.88 3.30
N GLY A 114 22.25 -5.36 3.69
CA GLY A 114 21.67 -5.13 5.03
C GLY A 114 20.24 -4.58 5.03
N THR A 115 19.76 -4.23 6.21
CA THR A 115 18.43 -3.65 6.47
C THR A 115 18.39 -2.13 6.27
N GLY A 116 19.46 -1.55 5.71
CA GLY A 116 19.76 -0.13 5.73
C GLY A 116 18.92 0.74 4.78
N ARG A 117 18.82 2.02 5.14
CA ARG A 117 18.24 3.10 4.31
C ARG A 117 19.02 3.24 3.01
N LEU A 118 18.34 3.50 1.89
CA LEU A 118 18.98 3.87 0.63
C LEU A 118 19.74 5.18 0.83
N ARG A 119 21.05 5.12 1.02
CA ARG A 119 21.91 6.31 1.10
C ARG A 119 22.31 6.73 -0.30
N VAL A 120 21.74 7.82 -0.80
CA VAL A 120 22.21 8.47 -2.02
C VAL A 120 23.34 9.41 -1.61
N ARG A 121 24.59 9.10 -1.99
CA ARG A 121 25.74 10.00 -1.85
C ARG A 121 26.12 10.50 -3.25
N GLY A 122 26.15 11.81 -3.46
CA GLY A 122 26.49 12.43 -4.74
C GLY A 122 25.31 12.57 -5.72
N ALA A 123 25.58 13.11 -6.91
CA ALA A 123 24.58 13.44 -7.92
C ALA A 123 24.13 12.25 -8.80
N ARG A 124 24.90 11.15 -8.85
CA ARG A 124 24.59 9.98 -9.70
C ARG A 124 24.22 8.76 -8.87
N LEU A 125 23.06 8.18 -9.17
CA LEU A 125 22.60 6.92 -8.59
C LEU A 125 23.33 5.74 -9.21
N SER A 126 23.80 4.79 -8.39
CA SER A 126 24.36 3.52 -8.87
C SER A 126 23.28 2.67 -9.53
N ALA A 127 23.68 1.75 -10.42
CA ALA A 127 22.74 0.83 -11.09
C ALA A 127 21.91 0.03 -10.08
N GLN A 128 22.49 -0.34 -8.94
CA GLN A 128 21.78 -1.01 -7.86
C GLN A 128 20.73 -0.11 -7.21
N GLN A 129 21.04 1.17 -6.95
CA GLN A 129 20.09 2.14 -6.38
C GLN A 129 18.94 2.44 -7.35
N GLN A 130 19.22 2.57 -8.64
CA GLN A 130 18.19 2.77 -9.66
C GLN A 130 17.22 1.57 -9.74
N ASN A 131 17.74 0.35 -9.69
CA ASN A 131 16.91 -0.85 -9.66
C ASN A 131 16.05 -0.94 -8.39
N VAL A 132 16.59 -0.53 -7.23
CA VAL A 132 15.81 -0.43 -5.99
C VAL A 132 14.67 0.56 -6.10
N LEU A 133 14.94 1.78 -6.58
CA LEU A 133 13.91 2.80 -6.76
C LEU A 133 12.83 2.35 -7.75
N ARG A 134 13.22 1.65 -8.81
CA ARG A 134 12.28 1.04 -9.75
C ARG A 134 11.39 -0.01 -9.08
N ILE A 135 11.95 -0.91 -8.27
CA ILE A 135 11.17 -1.89 -7.50
C ILE A 135 10.20 -1.21 -6.54
N ILE A 136 10.62 -0.12 -5.88
CA ILE A 136 9.75 0.66 -5.00
C ILE A 136 8.58 1.25 -5.81
N ALA A 137 8.85 1.86 -6.97
CA ALA A 137 7.81 2.40 -7.84
C ALA A 137 6.85 1.31 -8.36
N GLU A 138 7.38 0.15 -8.76
CA GLU A 138 6.59 -1.02 -9.18
C GLU A 138 5.68 -1.54 -8.05
N LEU A 139 6.15 -1.55 -6.79
CA LEU A 139 5.35 -1.93 -5.61
C LEU A 139 4.37 -0.84 -5.15
N GLN A 140 4.58 0.42 -5.53
CA GLN A 140 3.68 1.53 -5.23
C GLN A 140 2.55 1.69 -6.26
N ALA A 141 2.64 1.02 -7.40
CA ALA A 141 1.66 1.12 -8.46
C ALA A 141 0.32 0.49 -8.01
N ILE A 142 -0.76 1.27 -7.95
CA ILE A 142 -2.09 0.76 -7.63
C ILE A 142 -2.92 0.78 -8.92
N ALA A 143 -3.46 -0.37 -9.31
CA ALA A 143 -4.36 -0.45 -10.46
C ALA A 143 -5.72 0.17 -10.13
N ALA A 144 -6.42 0.69 -11.16
CA ALA A 144 -7.66 1.44 -10.96
C ALA A 144 -8.79 0.60 -10.34
N ASP A 145 -8.85 -0.70 -10.65
CA ASP A 145 -9.79 -1.64 -10.04
C ASP A 145 -9.50 -1.87 -8.55
N GLU A 146 -8.23 -1.91 -8.17
CA GLU A 146 -7.80 -2.10 -6.78
C GLU A 146 -8.06 -0.84 -5.95
N LEU A 147 -7.85 0.34 -6.54
CA LEU A 147 -8.24 1.59 -5.91
C LEU A 147 -9.75 1.63 -5.62
N LYS A 148 -10.58 1.20 -6.58
CA LYS A 148 -12.04 1.09 -6.38
C LYS A 148 -12.39 0.08 -5.28
N ALA A 149 -11.73 -1.08 -5.25
CA ALA A 149 -11.96 -2.10 -4.23
C ALA A 149 -11.58 -1.59 -2.82
N VAL A 150 -10.45 -0.92 -2.68
CA VAL A 150 -10.00 -0.31 -1.41
C VAL A 150 -10.97 0.79 -0.99
N ALA A 151 -11.40 1.66 -1.92
CA ALA A 151 -12.38 2.71 -1.60
C ALA A 151 -13.74 2.15 -1.19
N GLY A 152 -14.20 1.07 -1.83
CA GLY A 152 -15.39 0.32 -1.44
C GLY A 152 -15.26 -0.24 -0.03
N TYR A 153 -14.15 -0.90 0.27
CA TYR A 153 -13.86 -1.43 1.60
C TYR A 153 -13.91 -0.35 2.69
N VAL A 154 -13.31 0.83 2.44
CA VAL A 154 -13.37 1.95 3.40
C VAL A 154 -14.82 2.35 3.68
N ARG A 155 -15.66 2.44 2.64
CA ARG A 155 -17.07 2.80 2.79
C ARG A 155 -17.82 1.74 3.59
N ASP A 156 -17.68 0.48 3.21
CA ASP A 156 -18.43 -0.62 3.83
C ASP A 156 -18.03 -0.80 5.30
N ASP A 157 -16.74 -0.75 5.61
CA ASP A 157 -16.24 -0.87 6.98
C ASP A 157 -16.64 0.34 7.84
N TYR A 158 -16.61 1.55 7.27
CA TYR A 158 -17.10 2.75 7.95
C TYR A 158 -18.60 2.65 8.27
N THR A 159 -19.42 2.27 7.29
CA THR A 159 -20.87 2.12 7.47
C THR A 159 -21.19 1.03 8.50
N ARG A 160 -20.46 -0.08 8.47
CA ARG A 160 -20.58 -1.17 9.46
C ARG A 160 -20.31 -0.65 10.88
N ARG A 161 -19.22 0.08 11.10
CA ARG A 161 -18.88 0.65 12.41
C ARG A 161 -19.87 1.70 12.86
N ALA A 162 -20.32 2.56 11.94
CA ALA A 162 -21.33 3.57 12.25
C ALA A 162 -22.61 2.91 12.76
N ASN A 163 -23.08 1.86 12.09
CA ASN A 163 -24.33 1.16 12.43
C ASN A 163 -24.18 0.11 13.55
N GLU A 164 -23.00 -0.03 14.16
CA GLU A 164 -22.75 -1.05 15.17
C GLU A 164 -23.56 -0.76 16.46
N PRO A 165 -24.20 -1.79 17.08
CA PRO A 165 -24.95 -1.61 18.31
C PRO A 165 -24.09 -0.99 19.42
N GLY A 166 -24.62 0.02 20.11
CA GLY A 166 -23.88 0.76 21.15
C GLY A 166 -23.15 2.01 20.65
N THR A 167 -23.16 2.27 19.35
CA THR A 167 -22.66 3.54 18.80
C THR A 167 -23.50 4.72 19.31
N ARG A 168 -22.82 5.73 19.87
CA ARG A 168 -23.49 6.92 20.41
C ARG A 168 -23.88 7.86 19.28
N TYR A 169 -25.15 8.21 19.23
CA TYR A 169 -25.69 9.16 18.26
C TYR A 169 -26.13 10.45 18.93
N ARG A 170 -25.99 11.56 18.22
CA ARG A 170 -26.65 12.82 18.56
C ARG A 170 -28.15 12.63 18.39
N ILE A 171 -28.88 12.65 19.50
CA ILE A 171 -30.34 12.72 19.48
C ILE A 171 -30.71 14.07 18.86
N ARG A 172 -31.36 14.06 17.68
CA ARG A 172 -32.01 15.25 17.16
C ARG A 172 -33.27 15.47 18.01
N LYS A 173 -33.27 16.50 18.86
CA LYS A 173 -34.56 17.04 19.33
C LYS A 173 -35.29 17.53 18.09
N LYS A 174 -36.42 16.90 17.75
CA LYS A 174 -37.43 17.53 16.89
C LYS A 174 -37.87 18.80 17.64
N GLY A 175 -37.43 19.95 17.14
CA GLY A 175 -38.11 21.22 17.37
C GLY A 175 -39.19 21.35 16.33
#